data_AF-A0A934TPG2-F1
#
_entry.id   AF-A0A934TPG2-F1
#
_cell.length_a   1.000
_cell.length_b   1.000
_cell.length_c   1.000
_cell.angle_alpha   90.00
_cell.angle_beta   90.00
_cell.angle_gamma   90.00
#
_symmetry.space_group_name_H-M   'P 1'
#
loop_
_entity.id
_entity.type
_entity.pdbx_description
1 polymer ?
#
loop_
_entity_poly.entity_id
_entity_poly.type
_entity_poly.pdbx_seq_one_letter_code
_entity_poly.pdbx_strand_id
1 'polypeptide(L)'
;MRGIRRVVFLAFGVAVAVLASGCASVAGGNTQKMAVQVRTADGAAVEGAECSLTNDKGNWHVRAPGDTTVVRSYNAMQVRCERVSLPQGIVSVESGVRAAMFGNILIGGAIGAMVDHTSGAAYEYPEQVRVVMGRTSTFTLPRGTAPGGYEPAPSGFAAVQEVDVVPHLSERGREAYRDWLKRPQPRAFALSPEGHYASIWGTRPPDATLPSDPKERALVVCERRAKKPCQLYAVNDKVVWEAQTAAARPVLTSASSAALVPAAPATVSTTSTVVARAQPGFIASGYAAVEDVDALPYLSDRGRAEYREWLLRPTPKAFAISEKGHWWAAWSLSPKDASMPTDPNERALVACQRNAGIPCKLYAVNGSVVWKP
;
A
#
# COMPACT_ATOMS: atom_id res chain seq x y z
N MET A 1 -21.90 31.55 -56.49
CA MET A 1 -21.79 30.28 -55.73
C MET A 1 -20.35 29.78 -55.45
N ARG A 2 -19.28 30.36 -56.04
CA ARG A 2 -17.88 29.96 -55.73
C ARG A 2 -17.25 30.65 -54.51
N GLY A 3 -17.70 31.85 -54.14
CA GLY A 3 -17.16 32.61 -53.00
C GLY A 3 -17.59 32.09 -51.62
N ILE A 4 -18.86 31.72 -51.45
CA ILE A 4 -19.41 31.21 -50.18
C ILE A 4 -18.75 29.89 -49.77
N ARG A 5 -18.40 29.03 -50.73
CA ARG A 5 -17.69 27.76 -50.44
C ARG A 5 -16.29 28.00 -49.85
N ARG A 6 -15.54 29.01 -50.31
CA ARG A 6 -14.20 29.30 -49.77
C ARG A 6 -14.22 29.87 -48.36
N VAL A 7 -15.22 30.69 -48.03
CA VAL A 7 -15.37 31.26 -46.67
C VAL A 7 -15.78 30.18 -45.66
N VAL A 8 -16.64 29.25 -46.05
CA VAL A 8 -17.03 28.12 -45.19
C VAL A 8 -15.85 27.17 -44.93
N PHE A 9 -15.02 26.87 -45.94
CA PHE A 9 -13.83 26.02 -45.74
C PHE A 9 -12.74 26.69 -44.89
N LEU A 10 -12.55 28.01 -44.99
CA LEU A 10 -11.60 28.75 -44.14
C LEU A 10 -12.09 28.90 -42.69
N ALA A 11 -13.38 29.13 -42.47
CA ALA A 11 -13.96 29.18 -41.13
C ALA A 11 -13.93 27.81 -40.42
N PHE A 12 -14.10 26.71 -41.16
CA PHE A 12 -13.99 25.36 -40.61
C PHE A 12 -12.54 24.98 -40.27
N GLY A 13 -11.55 25.44 -41.05
CA GLY A 13 -10.13 25.21 -40.76
C GLY A 13 -9.61 25.92 -39.52
N VAL A 14 -10.08 27.15 -39.25
CA VAL A 14 -9.68 27.92 -38.05
C VAL A 14 -10.39 27.42 -36.78
N ALA A 15 -11.64 26.96 -36.88
CA ALA A 15 -12.37 26.42 -35.73
C ALA A 15 -11.80 25.07 -35.22
N VAL A 16 -11.17 24.27 -36.09
CA VAL A 16 -10.55 22.99 -35.71
C VAL A 16 -9.17 23.17 -35.05
N ALA A 17 -8.45 24.26 -35.36
CA ALA A 17 -7.13 24.52 -34.77
C ALA A 17 -7.18 25.05 -33.32
N VAL A 18 -8.29 25.68 -32.90
CA VAL A 18 -8.43 26.26 -31.55
C VAL A 18 -8.80 25.21 -30.48
N LEU A 19 -9.25 24.01 -30.87
CA LEU A 19 -9.57 22.91 -29.95
C LEU A 19 -8.36 22.02 -29.61
N ALA A 20 -7.18 22.31 -30.14
CA ALA A 20 -5.96 21.55 -29.90
C ALA A 20 -5.07 22.11 -28.77
N SER A 21 -5.52 23.10 -27.99
CA SER A 21 -4.88 23.53 -26.74
C SER A 21 -5.33 22.71 -25.53
N GLY A 22 -5.66 21.44 -25.75
CA GLY A 22 -5.80 20.49 -24.65
C GLY A 22 -4.41 20.22 -24.07
N CYS A 23 -4.11 20.80 -22.91
CA CYS A 23 -3.00 20.37 -22.07
C CYS A 23 -3.23 18.89 -21.73
N ALA A 24 -2.64 17.99 -22.52
CA ALA A 24 -2.50 16.60 -22.17
C ALA A 24 -1.54 16.53 -20.96
N SER A 25 -2.06 16.71 -19.76
CA SER A 25 -1.32 16.40 -18.53
C SER A 25 -1.35 14.88 -18.32
N VAL A 26 -0.89 14.13 -19.32
CA VAL A 26 -0.64 12.69 -19.27
C VAL A 26 0.83 12.52 -18.90
N ALA A 27 1.12 12.74 -17.62
CA ALA A 27 2.34 12.29 -16.97
C ALA A 27 2.04 12.15 -15.49
N GLY A 28 1.58 10.98 -15.08
CA GLY A 28 1.54 10.57 -13.68
C GLY A 28 2.97 10.47 -13.13
N GLY A 29 3.56 11.60 -12.73
CA GLY A 29 4.88 11.63 -12.12
C GLY A 29 4.88 10.98 -10.73
N ASN A 30 6.02 10.53 -10.24
CA ASN A 30 6.17 9.89 -8.92
C ASN A 30 6.17 10.88 -7.75
N THR A 31 5.85 12.15 -7.97
CA THR A 31 5.80 13.18 -6.93
C THR A 31 4.36 13.49 -6.54
N GLN A 32 4.19 14.06 -5.34
CA GLN A 32 2.93 14.68 -4.91
C GLN A 32 3.22 15.79 -3.91
N LYS A 33 2.25 16.68 -3.78
CA LYS A 33 2.26 17.75 -2.80
C LYS A 33 1.68 17.24 -1.47
N MET A 34 2.38 17.46 -0.36
CA MET A 34 1.91 17.14 0.98
C MET A 34 1.94 18.39 1.85
N ALA A 35 0.81 18.72 2.48
CA ALA A 35 0.68 19.79 3.46
C ALA A 35 0.88 19.26 4.88
N VAL A 36 1.61 20.01 5.71
CA VAL A 36 1.88 19.69 7.10
C VAL A 36 1.23 20.76 7.99
N GLN A 37 0.34 20.33 8.87
CA GLN A 37 -0.21 21.16 9.94
C GLN A 37 0.34 20.69 11.29
N VAL A 38 0.69 21.63 12.16
CA VAL A 38 1.19 21.32 13.50
C VAL A 38 0.24 21.86 14.55
N ARG A 39 -0.05 21.06 15.57
CA ARG A 39 -0.85 21.45 16.73
C ARG A 39 -0.17 21.06 18.04
N THR A 40 -0.49 21.76 19.11
CA THR A 40 -0.13 21.37 20.48
C THR A 40 -1.01 20.20 20.97
N ALA A 41 -0.66 19.59 22.10
CA ALA A 41 -1.42 18.48 22.68
C ALA A 41 -2.87 18.86 23.06
N ASP A 42 -3.08 20.11 23.46
CA ASP A 42 -4.37 20.75 23.75
C ASP A 42 -5.11 21.26 22.50
N GLY A 43 -4.50 21.12 21.32
CA GLY A 43 -5.14 21.34 20.03
C GLY A 43 -4.98 22.74 19.43
N ALA A 44 -4.20 23.63 20.05
CA ALA A 44 -3.85 24.93 19.50
C ALA A 44 -2.94 24.79 18.27
N ALA A 45 -3.05 25.69 17.30
CA ALA A 45 -2.18 25.70 16.12
C ALA A 45 -0.76 26.15 16.49
N VAL A 46 0.25 25.52 15.87
CA VAL A 46 1.66 25.89 16.06
C VAL A 46 2.21 26.43 14.75
N GLU A 47 2.57 27.70 14.76
CA GLU A 47 3.17 28.42 13.62
C GLU A 47 4.70 28.32 13.64
N GLY A 48 5.30 28.22 12.46
CA GLY A 48 6.74 28.26 12.25
C GLY A 48 7.51 27.04 12.75
N ALA A 49 6.85 25.89 12.94
CA ALA A 49 7.54 24.64 13.26
C ALA A 49 8.36 24.16 12.05
N GLU A 50 9.60 23.73 12.27
CA GLU A 50 10.43 23.14 11.23
C GLU A 50 10.10 21.66 11.15
N CYS A 51 9.72 21.18 9.97
CA CYS A 51 9.35 19.78 9.77
C CYS A 51 10.23 19.11 8.70
N SER A 52 10.71 17.90 8.98
CA SER A 52 11.35 17.00 8.02
C SER A 52 10.43 15.84 7.65
N LEU A 53 10.31 15.55 6.36
CA LEU A 53 9.55 14.46 5.77
C LEU A 53 10.55 13.50 5.13
N THR A 54 10.65 12.26 5.60
CA THR A 54 11.67 11.32 5.14
C THR A 54 11.07 9.98 4.73
N ASN A 55 11.49 9.46 3.58
CA ASN A 55 11.30 8.08 3.16
C ASN A 55 12.58 7.55 2.48
N ASP A 56 12.53 6.39 1.83
CA ASP A 56 13.68 5.81 1.10
C ASP A 56 14.04 6.55 -0.20
N LYS A 57 13.23 7.54 -0.63
CA LYS A 57 13.45 8.32 -1.84
C LYS A 57 14.03 9.71 -1.57
N GLY A 58 13.98 10.18 -0.32
CA GLY A 58 14.54 11.48 0.03
C GLY A 58 14.14 11.99 1.40
N ASN A 59 14.62 13.20 1.70
CA ASN A 59 14.30 13.97 2.88
C ASN A 59 13.94 15.40 2.46
N TRP A 60 12.72 15.83 2.77
CA TRP A 60 12.17 17.13 2.41
C TRP A 60 11.91 17.95 3.66
N HIS A 61 12.11 19.26 3.58
CA HIS A 61 11.93 20.16 4.70
C HIS A 61 10.81 21.13 4.40
N VAL A 62 9.99 21.43 5.40
CA VAL A 62 8.88 22.40 5.30
C VAL A 62 8.70 23.12 6.63
N ARG A 63 8.48 24.44 6.56
CA ARG A 63 8.05 25.23 7.71
C ARG A 63 6.53 25.15 7.81
N ALA A 64 6.02 24.57 8.89
CA ALA A 64 4.59 24.39 9.11
C ALA A 64 3.92 25.62 9.76
N PRO A 65 2.65 25.93 9.43
CA PRO A 65 1.85 25.29 8.39
C PRO A 65 2.40 25.62 6.99
N GLY A 66 2.53 24.59 6.16
CA GLY A 66 3.15 24.71 4.84
C GLY A 66 3.06 23.40 4.08
N ASP A 67 3.52 23.41 2.83
CA ASP A 67 3.50 22.24 1.98
C ASP A 67 4.84 22.01 1.28
N THR A 68 5.08 20.78 0.84
CA THR A 68 6.25 20.42 0.05
C THR A 68 5.93 19.32 -0.94
N THR A 69 6.67 19.27 -2.03
CA THR A 69 6.53 18.24 -3.06
C THR A 69 7.48 17.08 -2.74
N VAL A 70 6.92 15.95 -2.33
CA VAL A 70 7.65 14.74 -1.98
C VAL A 70 7.68 13.76 -3.15
N VAL A 71 8.70 12.91 -3.19
CA VAL A 71 8.71 11.71 -4.04
C VAL A 71 8.00 10.59 -3.28
N ARG A 72 7.01 9.99 -3.93
CA ARG A 72 6.18 8.92 -3.41
C ARG A 72 6.99 7.63 -3.30
N SER A 73 6.65 6.81 -2.31
CA SER A 73 7.28 5.50 -2.13
C SER A 73 6.30 4.50 -1.54
N TYR A 74 6.63 3.22 -1.70
CA TYR A 74 6.02 2.13 -0.97
C TYR A 74 6.23 2.26 0.54
N ASN A 75 7.39 2.75 0.98
CA ASN A 75 7.69 2.83 2.41
C ASN A 75 6.92 3.95 3.10
N ALA A 76 6.67 3.78 4.40
CA ALA A 76 6.05 4.81 5.20
C ALA A 76 6.92 6.08 5.22
N MET A 77 6.27 7.24 5.13
CA MET A 77 6.89 8.55 5.28
C MET A 77 6.97 8.90 6.76
N GLN A 78 8.12 9.34 7.25
CA GLN A 78 8.30 9.84 8.60
C GLN A 78 8.30 11.37 8.60
N VAL A 79 7.34 11.98 9.30
CA VAL A 79 7.23 13.43 9.45
C VAL A 79 7.62 13.80 10.87
N ARG A 80 8.68 14.60 11.04
CA ARG A 80 9.15 15.09 12.34
C ARG A 80 9.08 16.59 12.38
N CYS A 81 8.44 17.16 13.39
CA CYS A 81 8.32 18.60 13.55
C CYS A 81 8.90 19.08 14.88
N GLU A 82 9.65 20.17 14.83
CA GLU A 82 10.33 20.79 15.95
C GLU A 82 9.97 22.28 16.04
N ARG A 83 9.88 22.78 17.27
CA ARG A 83 9.65 24.21 17.55
C ARG A 83 10.29 24.54 18.89
N VAL A 84 10.87 25.74 19.00
CA VAL A 84 11.44 26.25 20.25
C VAL A 84 10.43 26.07 21.38
N SER A 85 10.87 25.55 22.53
CA SER A 85 10.08 25.35 23.74
C SER A 85 8.88 24.38 23.64
N LEU A 86 8.77 23.59 22.56
CA LEU A 86 7.80 22.49 22.46
C LEU A 86 8.50 21.14 22.25
N PRO A 87 8.01 20.06 22.88
CA PRO A 87 8.52 18.72 22.61
C PRO A 87 8.23 18.30 21.17
N GLN A 88 9.16 17.58 20.55
CA GLN A 88 9.07 17.15 19.15
C GLN A 88 7.78 16.35 18.87
N GLY A 89 7.15 16.61 17.73
CA GLY A 89 6.05 15.80 17.21
C GLY A 89 6.52 14.89 16.09
N ILE A 90 6.08 13.63 16.08
CA ILE A 90 6.46 12.63 15.07
C ILE A 90 5.19 11.94 14.54
N VAL A 91 5.07 11.84 13.22
CA VAL A 91 4.01 11.09 12.55
C VAL A 91 4.61 10.14 11.53
N SER A 92 4.31 8.84 11.60
CA SER A 92 4.60 7.88 10.54
C SER A 92 3.37 7.74 9.64
N VAL A 93 3.50 8.05 8.36
CA VAL A 93 2.42 8.09 7.39
C VAL A 93 2.57 6.89 6.46
N GLU A 94 1.58 6.00 6.46
CA GLU A 94 1.57 4.83 5.58
C GLU A 94 1.33 5.24 4.12
N SER A 95 1.98 4.55 3.18
CA SER A 95 1.70 4.74 1.74
C SER A 95 0.44 3.99 1.33
N GLY A 96 -0.31 4.54 0.38
CA GLY A 96 -1.40 3.85 -0.32
C GLY A 96 -1.06 3.55 -1.77
N VAL A 97 -1.79 2.66 -2.44
CA VAL A 97 -1.69 2.46 -3.90
C VAL A 97 -2.74 3.32 -4.59
N ARG A 98 -2.38 4.22 -5.51
CA ARG A 98 -3.37 5.12 -6.14
C ARG A 98 -4.53 4.34 -6.78
N ALA A 99 -5.77 4.71 -6.45
CA ALA A 99 -6.96 4.21 -7.15
C ALA A 99 -6.93 4.48 -8.67
N ALA A 100 -6.22 5.53 -9.11
CA ALA A 100 -6.03 5.87 -10.52
C ALA A 100 -5.14 4.90 -11.32
N MET A 101 -4.42 3.97 -10.68
CA MET A 101 -3.67 2.93 -11.40
C MET A 101 -4.58 1.96 -12.16
N PHE A 102 -5.84 1.82 -11.74
CA PHE A 102 -6.81 0.92 -12.38
C PHE A 102 -7.85 1.67 -13.24
N GLY A 103 -7.99 2.99 -13.08
CA GLY A 103 -9.10 3.76 -13.68
C GLY A 103 -8.87 4.38 -15.06
N ASN A 104 -7.65 4.39 -15.62
CA ASN A 104 -7.36 5.07 -16.89
C ASN A 104 -6.26 4.37 -17.74
N ILE A 105 -6.39 3.06 -17.96
CA ILE A 105 -5.50 2.32 -18.89
C ILE A 105 -5.98 2.55 -20.34
N LEU A 106 -5.91 3.78 -20.82
CA LEU A 106 -6.12 4.11 -22.24
C LEU A 106 -4.97 4.88 -22.89
N ILE A 107 -3.93 5.27 -22.14
CA ILE A 107 -2.70 5.85 -22.71
C ILE A 107 -1.49 5.31 -21.93
N GLY A 108 -1.04 4.08 -22.23
CA GLY A 108 0.22 3.54 -21.69
C GLY A 108 0.18 2.12 -21.13
N GLY A 109 -0.57 1.20 -21.75
CA GLY A 109 -0.71 -0.18 -21.28
C GLY A 109 0.62 -0.90 -20.97
N ALA A 110 0.60 -1.74 -19.94
CA ALA A 110 1.56 -2.79 -19.50
C ALA A 110 3.07 -2.46 -19.39
N ILE A 111 3.59 -1.44 -20.06
CA ILE A 111 4.95 -0.94 -19.89
C ILE A 111 5.02 0.00 -18.68
N GLY A 112 3.92 0.68 -18.32
CA GLY A 112 3.84 1.55 -17.15
C GLY A 112 3.84 0.79 -15.80
N ALA A 113 3.09 -0.31 -15.69
CA ALA A 113 2.91 -1.02 -14.42
C ALA A 113 4.20 -1.63 -13.84
N MET A 114 5.15 -2.05 -14.68
CA MET A 114 6.44 -2.59 -14.22
C MET A 114 7.46 -1.49 -13.84
N VAL A 115 7.36 -0.31 -14.47
CA VAL A 115 8.25 0.84 -14.20
C VAL A 115 7.75 1.66 -13.00
N ASP A 116 6.43 1.69 -12.76
CA ASP A 116 5.81 2.53 -11.74
C ASP A 116 6.02 2.04 -10.29
N HIS A 117 6.30 0.74 -10.10
CA HIS A 117 6.62 0.19 -8.78
C HIS A 117 8.02 0.58 -8.28
N THR A 118 8.98 0.79 -9.19
CA THR A 118 10.35 1.19 -8.82
C THR A 118 10.51 2.71 -8.73
N SER A 119 9.76 3.45 -9.55
CA SER A 119 9.75 4.92 -9.56
C SER A 119 8.96 5.51 -8.38
N GLY A 120 8.02 4.77 -7.79
CA GLY A 120 7.12 5.28 -6.74
C GLY A 120 5.80 5.84 -7.28
N ALA A 121 5.61 5.85 -8.60
CA ALA A 121 4.42 6.41 -9.24
C ALA A 121 3.11 5.68 -8.89
N ALA A 122 3.22 4.42 -8.46
CA ALA A 122 2.10 3.60 -8.00
C ALA A 122 1.51 4.00 -6.63
N TYR A 123 2.27 4.72 -5.80
CA TYR A 123 1.93 4.91 -4.38
C TYR A 123 1.55 6.34 -4.06
N GLU A 124 0.70 6.59 -3.07
CA GLU A 124 0.31 7.92 -2.60
C GLU A 124 0.49 8.06 -1.09
N TYR A 125 0.63 9.30 -0.62
CA TYR A 125 0.52 9.66 0.80
C TYR A 125 -0.67 10.64 0.90
N PRO A 126 -1.26 10.86 2.08
CA PRO A 126 -2.28 11.89 2.26
C PRO A 126 -1.81 13.26 1.77
N GLU A 127 -2.73 14.01 1.16
CA GLU A 127 -2.47 15.41 0.76
C GLU A 127 -2.21 16.31 1.97
N GLN A 128 -2.70 15.94 3.16
CA GLN A 128 -2.48 16.68 4.38
C GLN A 128 -2.22 15.76 5.56
N VAL A 129 -1.16 16.03 6.31
CA VAL A 129 -0.84 15.38 7.59
C VAL A 129 -0.94 16.39 8.73
N ARG A 130 -1.42 15.94 9.88
CA ARG A 130 -1.44 16.72 11.12
C ARG A 130 -0.49 16.12 12.14
N VAL A 131 0.48 16.90 12.57
CA VAL A 131 1.44 16.56 13.61
C VAL A 131 1.01 17.19 14.93
N VAL A 132 1.04 16.40 16.00
CA VAL A 132 0.79 16.90 17.36
C VAL A 132 2.12 16.93 18.11
N MET A 133 2.52 18.12 18.59
CA MET A 133 3.75 18.31 19.35
C MET A 133 3.74 17.46 20.62
N GLY A 134 4.90 16.86 20.95
CA GLY A 134 5.06 15.94 22.07
C GLY A 134 4.41 14.57 21.89
N ARG A 135 3.97 14.21 20.68
CA ARG A 135 3.39 12.90 20.39
C ARG A 135 4.08 12.24 19.21
N THR A 136 4.28 10.93 19.34
CA THR A 136 4.58 10.03 18.22
C THR A 136 3.29 9.31 17.84
N SER A 137 2.90 9.36 16.57
CA SER A 137 1.66 8.74 16.08
C SER A 137 1.84 8.13 14.68
N THR A 138 0.91 7.26 14.29
CA THR A 138 0.84 6.71 12.94
C THR A 138 -0.41 7.26 12.26
N PHE A 139 -0.25 7.79 11.06
CA PHE A 139 -1.33 8.20 10.17
C PHE A 139 -1.55 7.10 9.14
N THR A 140 -2.64 6.35 9.31
CA THR A 140 -3.15 5.41 8.31
C THR A 140 -4.20 6.14 7.47
N LEU A 141 -4.06 6.09 6.14
CA LEU A 141 -5.06 6.61 5.22
C LEU A 141 -6.44 5.98 5.53
N PRO A 142 -7.55 6.75 5.54
CA PRO A 142 -8.89 6.18 5.64
C PRO A 142 -9.05 5.11 4.55
N ARG A 143 -9.55 3.92 4.93
CA ARG A 143 -9.63 2.73 4.05
C ARG A 143 -9.97 3.12 2.61
N GLY A 144 -8.97 2.94 1.75
CA GLY A 144 -9.06 3.15 0.32
C GLY A 144 -7.84 2.59 -0.37
N THR A 145 -6.65 2.73 0.22
CA THR A 145 -5.39 2.41 -0.48
C THR A 145 -4.29 2.10 0.55
N ALA A 146 -3.95 0.82 0.76
CA ALA A 146 -2.77 0.38 1.54
C ALA A 146 -2.23 -0.97 1.00
N PRO A 147 -0.90 -1.22 1.05
CA PRO A 147 -0.27 -2.41 0.48
C PRO A 147 -0.31 -3.57 1.48
N GLY A 148 -0.78 -4.74 1.02
CA GLY A 148 -0.77 -5.99 1.80
C GLY A 148 -2.13 -6.47 2.32
N GLY A 149 -3.22 -5.78 1.99
CA GLY A 149 -4.56 -6.16 2.50
C GLY A 149 -5.74 -5.94 1.56
N TYR A 150 -5.54 -5.52 0.30
CA TYR A 150 -6.67 -5.45 -0.64
C TYR A 150 -6.99 -6.85 -1.15
N GLU A 151 -7.98 -7.49 -0.51
CA GLU A 151 -8.75 -8.53 -1.16
C GLU A 151 -9.72 -7.84 -2.11
N PRO A 152 -9.61 -8.04 -3.44
CA PRO A 152 -10.47 -7.31 -4.36
C PRO A 152 -11.94 -7.63 -4.12
N ALA A 153 -12.78 -6.61 -4.21
CA ALA A 153 -14.23 -6.79 -4.11
C ALA A 153 -14.71 -7.75 -5.22
N PRO A 154 -15.72 -8.59 -4.95
CA PRO A 154 -16.34 -9.40 -5.99
C PRO A 154 -16.89 -8.48 -7.10
N SER A 155 -16.60 -8.79 -8.35
CA SER A 155 -17.08 -7.99 -9.49
C SER A 155 -18.56 -8.25 -9.82
N GLY A 156 -19.15 -9.32 -9.28
CA GLY A 156 -20.49 -9.77 -9.65
C GLY A 156 -20.57 -10.42 -11.03
N PHE A 157 -19.43 -10.63 -11.70
CA PHE A 157 -19.37 -11.23 -13.04
C PHE A 157 -19.91 -12.66 -13.08
N ALA A 158 -19.54 -13.49 -12.09
CA ALA A 158 -19.96 -14.89 -11.96
C ALA A 158 -19.71 -15.40 -10.54
N ALA A 159 -20.35 -16.51 -10.13
CA ALA A 159 -19.90 -17.24 -8.95
C ALA A 159 -18.57 -17.94 -9.23
N VAL A 160 -17.69 -18.03 -8.23
CA VAL A 160 -16.34 -18.60 -8.40
C VAL A 160 -16.37 -20.09 -8.77
N GLN A 161 -17.48 -20.79 -8.51
CA GLN A 161 -17.67 -22.19 -8.86
C GLN A 161 -18.09 -22.41 -10.32
N GLU A 162 -18.50 -21.35 -11.03
CA GLU A 162 -18.96 -21.43 -12.41
C GLU A 162 -17.75 -21.48 -13.36
N VAL A 163 -17.26 -22.69 -13.63
CA VAL A 163 -16.08 -22.90 -14.48
C VAL A 163 -16.37 -22.58 -15.95
N ASP A 164 -17.61 -22.82 -16.40
CA ASP A 164 -17.94 -22.75 -17.82
C ASP A 164 -18.09 -21.32 -18.34
N VAL A 165 -18.19 -20.35 -17.43
CA VAL A 165 -18.30 -18.91 -17.72
C VAL A 165 -16.95 -18.19 -17.67
N VAL A 166 -15.86 -18.89 -17.32
CA VAL A 166 -14.50 -18.29 -17.34
C VAL A 166 -14.14 -17.93 -18.79
N PRO A 167 -13.91 -16.65 -19.12
CA PRO A 167 -13.72 -16.22 -20.51
C PRO A 167 -12.48 -16.84 -21.15
N HIS A 168 -12.57 -17.14 -22.45
CA HIS A 168 -11.44 -17.55 -23.29
C HIS A 168 -10.65 -18.79 -22.84
N LEU A 169 -11.09 -19.47 -21.77
CA LEU A 169 -10.35 -20.56 -21.16
C LEU A 169 -10.62 -21.87 -21.91
N SER A 170 -9.55 -22.46 -22.45
CA SER A 170 -9.57 -23.80 -23.08
C SER A 170 -10.00 -24.90 -22.11
N GLU A 171 -10.36 -26.09 -22.61
CA GLU A 171 -10.75 -27.22 -21.76
C GLU A 171 -9.67 -27.59 -20.73
N ARG A 172 -8.41 -27.64 -21.16
CA ARG A 172 -7.26 -27.83 -20.26
C ARG A 172 -7.15 -26.73 -19.19
N GLY A 173 -7.52 -25.51 -19.55
CA GLY A 173 -7.61 -24.41 -18.61
C GLY A 173 -8.75 -24.58 -17.61
N ARG A 174 -9.92 -25.05 -18.05
CA ARG A 174 -11.08 -25.35 -17.20
C ARG A 174 -10.75 -26.45 -16.19
N GLU A 175 -10.03 -27.50 -16.59
CA GLU A 175 -9.49 -28.51 -15.69
C GLU A 175 -8.56 -27.90 -14.64
N ALA A 176 -7.62 -27.04 -15.06
CA ALA A 176 -6.73 -26.34 -14.14
C ALA A 176 -7.47 -25.40 -13.18
N TYR A 177 -8.56 -24.77 -13.63
CA TYR A 177 -9.43 -23.94 -12.78
C TYR A 177 -10.17 -24.79 -11.75
N ARG A 178 -10.74 -25.94 -12.14
CA ARG A 178 -11.36 -26.91 -11.22
C ARG A 178 -10.39 -27.39 -10.15
N ASP A 179 -9.14 -27.63 -10.52
CA ASP A 179 -8.11 -28.01 -9.57
C ASP A 179 -7.66 -26.86 -8.68
N TRP A 180 -7.60 -25.64 -9.23
CA TRP A 180 -7.30 -24.43 -8.48
C TRP A 180 -8.34 -24.15 -7.38
N LEU A 181 -9.63 -24.38 -7.65
CA LEU A 181 -10.71 -24.22 -6.65
C LEU A 181 -10.52 -25.10 -5.41
N LYS A 182 -9.86 -26.26 -5.56
CA LYS A 182 -9.57 -27.18 -4.45
C LYS A 182 -8.33 -26.79 -3.64
N ARG A 183 -7.56 -25.78 -4.07
CA ARG A 183 -6.29 -25.40 -3.43
C ARG A 183 -6.54 -24.55 -2.17
N PRO A 184 -5.65 -24.62 -1.17
CA PRO A 184 -5.74 -23.77 0.02
C PRO A 184 -5.55 -22.30 -0.34
N GLN A 185 -6.20 -21.43 0.43
CA GLN A 185 -5.98 -19.99 0.37
C GLN A 185 -4.68 -19.61 1.11
N PRO A 186 -4.01 -18.51 0.73
CA PRO A 186 -4.41 -17.56 -0.31
C PRO A 186 -4.12 -18.09 -1.72
N ARG A 187 -5.02 -17.85 -2.67
CA ARG A 187 -4.90 -18.30 -4.05
C ARG A 187 -5.41 -17.26 -5.04
N ALA A 188 -4.85 -17.25 -6.24
CA ALA A 188 -5.28 -16.35 -7.31
C ALA A 188 -5.19 -17.05 -8.67
N PHE A 189 -6.11 -16.68 -9.54
CA PHE A 189 -6.17 -17.14 -10.92
C PHE A 189 -6.14 -15.93 -11.85
N ALA A 190 -5.15 -15.89 -12.74
CA ALA A 190 -5.00 -14.83 -13.74
C ALA A 190 -5.27 -15.39 -15.14
N LEU A 191 -5.82 -14.53 -16.01
CA LEU A 191 -6.27 -14.88 -17.35
C LEU A 191 -5.88 -13.77 -18.34
N SER A 192 -5.48 -14.16 -19.55
CA SER A 192 -5.25 -13.25 -20.68
C SER A 192 -6.46 -13.22 -21.62
N PRO A 193 -6.62 -12.17 -22.44
CA PRO A 193 -7.67 -12.10 -23.47
C PRO A 193 -7.63 -13.25 -24.51
N GLU A 194 -6.48 -13.91 -24.65
CA GLU A 194 -6.25 -15.00 -25.61
C GLU A 194 -6.37 -16.39 -24.95
N GLY A 195 -6.80 -16.47 -23.68
CA GLY A 195 -7.04 -17.73 -22.98
C GLY A 195 -5.82 -18.35 -22.29
N HIS A 196 -4.69 -17.64 -22.26
CA HIS A 196 -3.56 -18.03 -21.40
C HIS A 196 -3.90 -17.75 -19.94
N TYR A 197 -3.41 -18.59 -19.03
CA TYR A 197 -3.75 -18.48 -17.62
C TYR A 197 -2.59 -18.88 -16.71
N ALA A 198 -2.70 -18.45 -15.45
CA ALA A 198 -1.88 -18.93 -14.34
C ALA A 198 -2.74 -19.20 -13.10
N SER A 199 -2.61 -20.42 -12.57
CA SER A 199 -3.25 -20.86 -11.34
C SER A 199 -2.22 -20.89 -10.20
N ILE A 200 -2.33 -19.99 -9.23
CA ILE A 200 -1.36 -19.86 -8.15
C ILE A 200 -2.06 -20.01 -6.79
N TRP A 201 -1.39 -20.68 -5.86
CA TRP A 201 -1.81 -20.80 -4.47
C TRP A 201 -0.60 -20.75 -3.53
N GLY A 202 -0.88 -20.46 -2.26
CA GLY A 202 0.12 -20.33 -1.21
C GLY A 202 0.97 -19.08 -1.35
N THR A 203 1.79 -18.82 -0.34
CA THR A 203 2.69 -17.65 -0.30
C THR A 203 4.15 -17.99 -0.61
N ARG A 204 4.44 -19.29 -0.83
CA ARG A 204 5.78 -19.79 -1.15
C ARG A 204 5.87 -20.09 -2.65
N PRO A 205 6.55 -19.25 -3.45
CA PRO A 205 6.77 -19.55 -4.86
C PRO A 205 7.78 -20.70 -5.01
N PRO A 206 7.69 -21.50 -6.10
CA PRO A 206 8.71 -22.51 -6.43
C PRO A 206 10.08 -21.88 -6.75
N ASP A 207 10.06 -20.66 -7.27
CA ASP A 207 11.23 -19.87 -7.67
C ASP A 207 11.26 -18.58 -6.83
N ALA A 208 12.39 -18.30 -6.18
CA ALA A 208 12.57 -17.14 -5.31
C ALA A 208 12.53 -15.79 -6.06
N THR A 209 12.66 -15.80 -7.38
CA THR A 209 12.50 -14.59 -8.23
C THR A 209 11.05 -14.20 -8.44
N LEU A 210 10.10 -15.10 -8.15
CA LEU A 210 8.68 -14.83 -8.28
C LEU A 210 8.12 -14.19 -7.01
N PRO A 211 7.10 -13.32 -7.12
CA PRO A 211 6.47 -12.69 -5.96
C PRO A 211 5.92 -13.73 -4.97
N SER A 212 5.93 -13.40 -3.67
CA SER A 212 5.34 -14.25 -2.63
C SER A 212 3.81 -14.15 -2.58
N ASP A 213 3.23 -12.99 -2.92
CA ASP A 213 1.77 -12.83 -3.02
C ASP A 213 1.23 -13.67 -4.20
N PRO A 214 0.28 -14.60 -3.98
CA PRO A 214 -0.31 -15.39 -5.06
C PRO A 214 -0.99 -14.52 -6.13
N LYS A 215 -1.53 -13.34 -5.79
CA LYS A 215 -2.17 -12.42 -6.74
C LYS A 215 -1.14 -11.87 -7.74
N GLU A 216 -0.05 -11.34 -7.21
CA GLU A 216 1.05 -10.78 -8.01
C GLU A 216 1.74 -11.87 -8.82
N ARG A 217 2.00 -13.03 -8.21
CA ARG A 217 2.61 -14.16 -8.90
C ARG A 217 1.72 -14.72 -10.01
N ALA A 218 0.40 -14.72 -9.85
CA ALA A 218 -0.50 -15.15 -10.92
C ALA A 218 -0.39 -14.24 -12.14
N LEU A 219 -0.34 -12.92 -11.95
CA LEU A 219 -0.14 -11.97 -13.04
C LEU A 219 1.22 -12.17 -13.73
N VAL A 220 2.32 -12.17 -12.97
CA VAL A 220 3.68 -12.34 -13.51
C VAL A 220 3.83 -13.64 -14.30
N VAL A 221 3.34 -14.75 -13.77
CA VAL A 221 3.44 -16.07 -14.42
C VAL A 221 2.56 -16.12 -15.67
N CYS A 222 1.37 -15.53 -15.63
CA CYS A 222 0.47 -15.48 -16.78
C CYS A 222 1.08 -14.65 -17.91
N GLU A 223 1.56 -13.44 -17.61
CA GLU A 223 2.11 -12.51 -18.61
C GLU A 223 3.38 -13.05 -19.26
N ARG A 224 4.27 -13.67 -18.47
CA ARG A 224 5.48 -14.31 -19.00
C ARG A 224 5.14 -15.41 -20.02
N ARG A 225 4.04 -16.13 -19.80
CA ARG A 225 3.58 -17.20 -20.69
C ARG A 225 2.82 -16.65 -21.90
N ALA A 226 1.92 -15.70 -21.68
CA ALA A 226 1.06 -15.12 -22.70
C ALA A 226 1.80 -14.13 -23.62
N LYS A 227 2.91 -13.53 -23.14
CA LYS A 227 3.58 -12.38 -23.77
C LYS A 227 2.60 -11.22 -24.06
N LYS A 228 1.54 -11.13 -23.25
CA LYS A 228 0.40 -10.22 -23.33
C LYS A 228 -0.04 -9.89 -21.91
N PRO A 229 -0.71 -8.75 -21.68
CA PRO A 229 -1.21 -8.40 -20.35
C PRO A 229 -2.23 -9.44 -19.86
N CYS A 230 -2.17 -9.76 -18.58
CA CYS A 230 -3.15 -10.61 -17.91
C CYS A 230 -3.90 -9.82 -16.83
N GLN A 231 -5.07 -10.30 -16.46
CA GLN A 231 -5.87 -9.75 -15.36
C GLN A 231 -6.22 -10.85 -14.36
N LEU A 232 -6.48 -10.47 -13.11
CA LEU A 232 -7.01 -11.40 -12.12
C LEU A 232 -8.45 -11.74 -12.47
N TYR A 233 -8.73 -13.02 -12.66
CA TYR A 233 -10.09 -13.50 -12.81
C TYR A 233 -10.71 -13.83 -11.45
N ALA A 234 -9.97 -14.53 -10.59
CA ALA A 234 -10.45 -14.90 -9.28
C ALA A 234 -9.36 -14.80 -8.21
N VAL A 235 -9.75 -14.40 -7.01
CA VAL A 235 -8.91 -14.34 -5.81
C VAL A 235 -9.66 -15.05 -4.69
N ASN A 236 -9.04 -16.08 -4.11
CA ASN A 236 -9.65 -16.93 -3.08
C ASN A 236 -11.00 -17.51 -3.56
N ASP A 237 -12.11 -17.09 -2.96
CA ASP A 237 -13.47 -17.54 -3.27
C ASP A 237 -14.28 -16.49 -4.06
N LYS A 238 -13.61 -15.50 -4.67
CA LYS A 238 -14.27 -14.38 -5.33
C LYS A 238 -13.81 -14.24 -6.77
N VAL A 239 -14.76 -14.03 -7.68
CA VAL A 239 -14.47 -13.54 -9.04
C VAL A 239 -14.28 -12.03 -8.95
N VAL A 240 -13.15 -11.55 -9.47
CA VAL A 240 -12.72 -10.16 -9.46
C VAL A 240 -12.55 -9.62 -10.89
N TRP A 241 -13.05 -10.38 -11.87
CA TRP A 241 -12.96 -10.10 -13.29
C TRP A 241 -13.88 -8.96 -13.69
N GLU A 242 -13.33 -7.92 -14.31
CA GLU A 242 -14.10 -6.92 -15.04
C GLU A 242 -14.07 -7.32 -16.51
N ALA A 243 -15.16 -7.88 -17.02
CA ALA A 243 -15.27 -8.16 -18.44
C ALA A 243 -14.99 -6.87 -19.20
N GLN A 244 -14.05 -6.91 -20.14
CA GLN A 244 -13.87 -5.84 -21.11
C GLN A 244 -15.20 -5.72 -21.87
N THR A 245 -16.09 -4.85 -21.40
CA THR A 245 -17.18 -4.36 -22.23
C THR A 245 -16.49 -3.65 -23.38
N ALA A 246 -16.45 -4.34 -24.52
CA ALA A 246 -16.50 -3.70 -25.82
C ALA A 246 -17.42 -2.48 -25.68
N ALA A 247 -16.87 -1.30 -25.94
CA ALA A 247 -17.54 0.00 -26.04
C ALA A 247 -18.83 0.10 -25.22
N ALA A 248 -18.77 0.82 -24.11
CA ALA A 248 -19.94 1.35 -23.42
C ALA A 248 -21.01 1.78 -24.45
N ARG A 249 -22.07 0.97 -24.60
CA ARG A 249 -23.34 1.53 -25.02
C ARG A 249 -23.72 2.47 -23.88
N PRO A 250 -24.02 3.74 -24.15
CA PRO A 250 -24.50 4.61 -23.11
C PRO A 250 -25.75 3.94 -22.54
N VAL A 251 -25.74 3.69 -21.24
CA VAL A 251 -26.97 3.47 -20.50
C VAL A 251 -27.74 4.77 -20.67
N LEU A 252 -28.65 4.77 -21.64
CA LEU A 252 -29.59 5.85 -21.84
C LEU A 252 -30.35 5.99 -20.52
N THR A 253 -30.06 7.10 -19.87
CA THR A 253 -30.80 7.64 -18.75
C THR A 253 -32.24 7.83 -19.22
N SER A 254 -33.16 6.95 -18.81
CA SER A 254 -34.58 7.32 -18.85
C SER A 254 -34.85 8.13 -17.59
N ALA A 255 -34.81 9.44 -17.75
CA ALA A 255 -35.51 10.35 -16.87
C ALA A 255 -37.00 9.98 -16.89
N SER A 256 -37.60 9.78 -15.71
CA SER A 256 -39.04 9.91 -15.55
C SER A 256 -39.30 10.78 -14.33
N SER A 257 -39.88 11.96 -14.61
CA SER A 257 -40.32 12.95 -13.63
C SER A 257 -41.60 12.47 -12.95
N ALA A 258 -41.67 12.66 -11.63
CA ALA A 258 -42.84 13.05 -10.82
C ALA A 258 -42.50 12.70 -9.36
N ALA A 259 -42.79 13.48 -8.33
CA ALA A 259 -43.38 14.80 -8.17
C ALA A 259 -42.96 15.32 -6.78
N LEU A 260 -43.16 16.62 -6.54
CA LEU A 260 -42.91 17.32 -5.29
C LEU A 260 -43.66 16.71 -4.09
N VAL A 261 -42.99 16.65 -2.93
CA VAL A 261 -43.62 16.80 -1.59
C VAL A 261 -42.63 17.54 -0.67
N PRO A 262 -43.03 18.59 0.09
CA PRO A 262 -42.10 19.35 0.92
C PRO A 262 -42.02 18.85 2.37
N ALA A 263 -40.81 19.02 2.92
CA ALA A 263 -40.43 19.39 4.29
C ALA A 263 -41.06 18.69 5.51
N ALA A 264 -40.19 18.10 6.33
CA ALA A 264 -40.22 18.26 7.79
C ALA A 264 -38.81 18.05 8.38
N PRO A 265 -38.45 18.73 9.50
CA PRO A 265 -37.09 18.76 10.05
C PRO A 265 -36.89 17.75 11.19
N ALA A 266 -35.68 17.78 11.77
CA ALA A 266 -35.18 17.01 12.91
C ALA A 266 -34.59 15.64 12.50
N THR A 267 -33.47 15.18 13.05
CA THR A 267 -32.92 15.41 14.38
C THR A 267 -31.44 15.05 14.36
N VAL A 268 -30.64 15.76 15.16
CA VAL A 268 -29.28 15.37 15.54
C VAL A 268 -29.35 14.02 16.26
N SER A 269 -28.59 13.03 15.81
CA SER A 269 -28.35 11.78 16.55
C SER A 269 -26.86 11.47 16.57
N THR A 270 -26.22 11.99 17.61
CA THR A 270 -25.49 11.23 18.65
C THR A 270 -24.62 10.07 18.18
N THR A 271 -23.30 10.31 18.26
CA THR A 271 -22.25 9.38 18.71
C THR A 271 -22.58 7.89 18.69
N SER A 272 -21.96 7.17 17.76
CA SER A 272 -21.54 5.78 17.98
C SER A 272 -20.02 5.72 17.97
N THR A 273 -19.47 5.81 19.17
CA THR A 273 -18.08 5.45 19.49
C THR A 273 -17.92 3.95 19.22
N VAL A 274 -17.51 3.58 18.01
CA VAL A 274 -16.94 2.26 17.79
C VAL A 274 -15.47 2.36 18.15
N VAL A 275 -15.15 1.98 19.38
CA VAL A 275 -13.78 1.69 19.82
C VAL A 275 -13.29 0.51 18.99
N ALA A 276 -12.68 0.79 17.84
CA ALA A 276 -11.89 -0.19 17.11
C ALA A 276 -10.61 -0.42 17.92
N ARG A 277 -10.53 -1.58 18.57
CA ARG A 277 -9.32 -2.08 19.26
C ARG A 277 -8.11 -1.95 18.33
N ALA A 278 -7.18 -1.09 18.71
CA ALA A 278 -5.83 -1.07 18.17
C ALA A 278 -5.14 -2.41 18.48
N GLN A 279 -4.38 -2.97 17.53
CA GLN A 279 -3.27 -3.84 17.92
C GLN A 279 -2.24 -2.95 18.63
N PRO A 280 -1.93 -3.19 19.92
CA PRO A 280 -0.96 -2.39 20.63
C PRO A 280 0.46 -2.83 20.24
N GLY A 281 1.41 -1.89 20.32
CA GLY A 281 2.51 -2.24 21.23
C GLY A 281 3.86 -1.57 21.06
N PHE A 282 4.28 -1.10 19.89
CA PHE A 282 5.70 -0.75 19.73
C PHE A 282 5.92 0.61 19.09
N ILE A 283 5.88 1.64 19.93
CA ILE A 283 6.30 3.01 19.61
C ILE A 283 7.83 3.04 19.68
N ALA A 284 8.48 3.63 18.67
CA ALA A 284 9.91 3.88 18.71
C ALA A 284 10.26 4.67 19.98
N SER A 285 11.21 4.16 20.77
CA SER A 285 11.51 4.73 22.09
C SER A 285 12.33 6.02 22.04
N GLY A 286 12.92 6.32 20.87
CA GLY A 286 13.87 7.41 20.71
C GLY A 286 15.24 7.14 21.34
N TYR A 287 15.49 5.91 21.79
CA TYR A 287 16.74 5.52 22.45
C TYR A 287 17.96 5.60 21.51
N ALA A 288 17.82 5.12 20.26
CA ALA A 288 18.86 5.15 19.24
C ALA A 288 18.25 4.99 17.83
N ALA A 289 19.04 5.30 16.79
CA ALA A 289 18.71 4.90 15.42
C ALA A 289 18.77 3.36 15.31
N VAL A 290 17.93 2.75 14.47
CA VAL A 290 17.89 1.28 14.38
C VAL A 290 19.18 0.73 13.75
N GLU A 291 19.88 1.53 12.95
CA GLU A 291 21.16 1.24 12.33
C GLU A 291 22.36 1.48 13.26
N ASP A 292 22.17 2.12 14.43
CA ASP A 292 23.23 2.38 15.40
C ASP A 292 23.55 1.10 16.19
N VAL A 293 24.46 0.31 15.62
CA VAL A 293 24.88 -0.98 16.19
C VAL A 293 25.65 -0.81 17.50
N ASP A 294 26.25 0.36 17.74
CA ASP A 294 27.05 0.63 18.93
C ASP A 294 26.15 0.97 20.13
N ALA A 295 24.94 1.45 19.87
CA ALA A 295 23.91 1.69 20.88
C ALA A 295 23.25 0.43 21.46
N LEU A 296 23.56 -0.80 21.02
CA LEU A 296 23.00 -2.01 21.64
C LEU A 296 23.63 -2.28 23.01
N PRO A 297 22.87 -2.17 24.12
CA PRO A 297 23.43 -2.42 25.44
C PRO A 297 23.69 -3.92 25.63
N TYR A 298 24.70 -4.25 26.43
CA TYR A 298 25.07 -5.62 26.84
C TYR A 298 25.56 -6.56 25.74
N LEU A 299 25.33 -6.26 24.45
CA LEU A 299 25.70 -7.13 23.34
C LEU A 299 27.22 -7.17 23.10
N SER A 300 27.73 -8.39 22.94
CA SER A 300 29.09 -8.66 22.46
C SER A 300 29.24 -8.34 20.96
N ASP A 301 30.48 -8.30 20.46
CA ASP A 301 30.77 -8.09 19.04
C ASP A 301 30.09 -9.11 18.13
N ARG A 302 29.98 -10.36 18.59
CA ARG A 302 29.25 -11.41 17.88
C ARG A 302 27.75 -11.08 17.77
N GLY A 303 27.13 -10.62 18.86
CA GLY A 303 25.73 -10.22 18.84
C GLY A 303 25.49 -9.00 17.95
N ARG A 304 26.42 -8.03 17.96
CA ARG A 304 26.39 -6.86 17.06
C ARG A 304 26.53 -7.26 15.59
N ALA A 305 27.34 -8.27 15.27
CA ALA A 305 27.42 -8.82 13.92
C ALA A 305 26.08 -9.45 13.48
N GLU A 306 25.43 -10.22 14.35
CA GLU A 306 24.12 -10.81 14.04
C GLU A 306 23.01 -9.74 13.93
N TYR A 307 23.09 -8.67 14.72
CA TYR A 307 22.20 -7.53 14.59
C TYR A 307 22.31 -6.85 13.21
N ARG A 308 23.54 -6.70 12.68
CA ARG A 308 23.75 -6.18 11.30
C ARG A 308 23.09 -7.06 10.25
N GLU A 309 23.17 -8.39 10.38
CA GLU A 309 22.44 -9.29 9.49
C GLU A 309 20.92 -9.17 9.66
N TRP A 310 20.45 -9.01 10.90
CA TRP A 310 19.04 -8.81 11.21
C TRP A 310 18.46 -7.54 10.57
N LEU A 311 19.24 -6.46 10.48
CA LEU A 311 18.84 -5.23 9.77
C LEU A 311 18.48 -5.50 8.30
N LEU A 312 19.13 -6.48 7.67
CA LEU A 312 18.86 -6.89 6.28
C LEU A 312 17.68 -7.86 6.13
N ARG A 313 17.12 -8.38 7.23
CA ARG A 313 16.00 -9.34 7.17
C ARG A 313 14.68 -8.65 6.82
N PRO A 314 13.75 -9.34 6.15
CA PRO A 314 12.45 -8.78 5.81
C PRO A 314 11.60 -8.57 7.07
N THR A 315 10.68 -7.60 7.01
CA THR A 315 9.62 -7.44 8.01
C THR A 315 8.48 -8.45 7.77
N PRO A 316 7.71 -8.85 8.80
CA PRO A 316 7.85 -8.43 10.19
C PRO A 316 9.04 -9.11 10.88
N LYS A 317 9.75 -8.37 11.72
CA LYS A 317 10.95 -8.83 12.44
C LYS A 317 11.11 -8.15 13.78
N ALA A 318 11.80 -8.83 14.69
CA ALA A 318 12.09 -8.35 16.03
C ALA A 318 13.45 -8.84 16.50
N PHE A 319 14.10 -8.06 17.35
CA PHE A 319 15.36 -8.39 17.97
C PHE A 319 15.22 -8.20 19.49
N ALA A 320 15.45 -9.28 20.25
CA ALA A 320 15.38 -9.28 21.70
C ALA A 320 16.77 -9.43 22.30
N ILE A 321 17.02 -8.75 23.42
CA ILE A 321 18.29 -8.79 24.16
C ILE A 321 18.03 -8.94 25.67
N SER A 322 19.03 -9.44 26.40
CA SER A 322 19.02 -9.57 27.86
C SER A 322 20.15 -8.77 28.51
N GLU A 323 20.05 -8.51 29.81
CA GLU A 323 21.06 -7.78 30.59
C GLU A 323 22.40 -8.52 30.72
N LYS A 324 22.44 -9.84 30.46
CA LYS A 324 23.67 -10.63 30.39
C LYS A 324 24.26 -10.71 28.97
N GLY A 325 23.68 -10.00 28.01
CA GLY A 325 24.19 -9.95 26.64
C GLY A 325 23.83 -11.14 25.76
N HIS A 326 22.85 -11.97 26.16
CA HIS A 326 22.21 -12.93 25.24
C HIS A 326 21.19 -12.20 24.35
N TRP A 327 21.00 -12.69 23.12
CA TRP A 327 20.07 -12.13 22.15
C TRP A 327 19.34 -13.20 21.35
N TRP A 328 18.27 -12.79 20.68
CA TRP A 328 17.65 -13.57 19.61
C TRP A 328 17.05 -12.67 18.53
N ALA A 329 17.29 -13.03 17.29
CA ALA A 329 16.72 -12.41 16.10
C ALA A 329 15.56 -13.26 15.57
N ALA A 330 14.39 -12.66 15.38
CA ALA A 330 13.25 -13.31 14.73
C ALA A 330 12.73 -12.46 13.57
N TRP A 331 12.30 -13.11 12.51
CA TRP A 331 11.63 -12.49 11.36
C TRP A 331 10.66 -13.50 10.76
N SER A 332 9.80 -13.03 9.85
CA SER A 332 8.69 -13.79 9.26
C SER A 332 7.53 -14.06 10.24
N LEU A 333 6.35 -14.34 9.71
CA LEU A 333 5.23 -14.91 10.48
C LEU A 333 5.28 -16.44 10.54
N SER A 334 6.24 -17.06 9.84
CA SER A 334 6.40 -18.51 9.74
C SER A 334 7.69 -18.94 10.41
N PRO A 335 7.65 -19.39 11.68
CA PRO A 335 8.83 -19.88 12.39
C PRO A 335 9.32 -21.19 11.78
N LYS A 336 10.63 -21.43 11.83
CA LYS A 336 11.23 -22.71 11.39
C LYS A 336 10.80 -23.88 12.27
N ASP A 337 10.68 -23.63 13.57
CA ASP A 337 10.16 -24.56 14.56
C ASP A 337 8.68 -24.23 14.80
N ALA A 338 7.80 -25.18 14.51
CA ALA A 338 6.35 -25.01 14.65
C ALA A 338 5.89 -24.87 16.11
N SER A 339 6.73 -25.22 17.09
CA SER A 339 6.45 -25.01 18.52
C SER A 339 6.67 -23.55 18.95
N MET A 340 7.30 -22.73 18.10
CA MET A 340 7.56 -21.33 18.40
C MET A 340 6.39 -20.43 17.98
N PRO A 341 6.18 -19.28 18.65
CA PRO A 341 5.15 -18.32 18.28
C PRO A 341 5.28 -17.85 16.83
N THR A 342 4.16 -17.55 16.16
CA THR A 342 4.15 -17.03 14.78
C THR A 342 4.52 -15.55 14.71
N ASP A 343 4.19 -14.76 15.73
CA ASP A 343 4.63 -13.36 15.83
C ASP A 343 6.15 -13.30 16.07
N PRO A 344 6.95 -12.64 15.21
CA PRO A 344 8.37 -12.46 15.44
C PRO A 344 8.71 -11.73 16.75
N ASN A 345 7.84 -10.85 17.26
CA ASN A 345 8.04 -10.17 18.54
C ASN A 345 8.05 -11.16 19.71
N GLU A 346 6.98 -11.96 19.80
CA GLU A 346 6.82 -12.99 20.82
C GLU A 346 7.91 -14.06 20.67
N ARG A 347 8.21 -14.46 19.43
CA ARG A 347 9.24 -15.46 19.15
C ARG A 347 10.64 -15.00 19.55
N ALA A 348 11.00 -13.75 19.29
CA ALA A 348 12.30 -13.20 19.71
C ALA A 348 12.44 -13.24 21.24
N LEU A 349 11.39 -12.84 21.97
CA LEU A 349 11.38 -12.87 23.43
C LEU A 349 11.49 -14.29 23.99
N VAL A 350 10.63 -15.21 23.52
CA VAL A 350 10.59 -16.59 23.99
C VAL A 350 11.91 -17.31 23.72
N ALA A 351 12.47 -17.15 22.52
CA ALA A 351 13.72 -17.81 22.16
C ALA A 351 14.92 -17.24 22.93
N CYS A 352 14.99 -15.91 23.07
CA CYS A 352 16.02 -15.25 23.86
C CYS A 352 15.97 -15.70 25.32
N GLN A 353 14.80 -15.69 25.95
CA GLN A 353 14.63 -16.07 27.35
C GLN A 353 14.94 -17.56 27.58
N ARG A 354 14.51 -18.44 26.68
CA ARG A 354 14.83 -19.87 26.72
C ARG A 354 16.35 -20.12 26.65
N ASN A 355 17.08 -19.34 25.87
CA ASN A 355 18.54 -19.49 25.72
C ASN A 355 19.32 -18.83 26.87
N ALA A 356 18.84 -17.68 27.37
CA ALA A 356 19.53 -16.89 28.39
C ALA A 356 19.26 -17.38 29.83
N GLY A 357 18.13 -18.05 30.07
CA GLY A 357 17.67 -18.41 31.41
C GLY A 357 17.24 -17.20 32.27
N ILE A 358 17.13 -16.02 31.67
CA ILE A 358 16.72 -14.76 32.30
C ILE A 358 15.76 -13.99 31.36
N PRO A 359 14.95 -13.06 31.89
CA PRO A 359 14.05 -12.26 31.06
C PRO A 359 14.79 -11.48 29.96
N CYS A 360 14.25 -11.52 28.75
CA CYS A 360 14.70 -10.66 27.64
C CYS A 360 13.67 -9.55 27.38
N LYS A 361 14.12 -8.45 26.80
CA LYS A 361 13.28 -7.34 26.34
C LYS A 361 13.52 -7.11 24.84
N LEU A 362 12.51 -6.58 24.14
CA LEU A 362 12.68 -6.18 22.74
C LEU A 362 13.56 -4.94 22.65
N TYR A 363 14.60 -5.02 21.84
CA TYR A 363 15.44 -3.87 21.50
C TYR A 363 14.89 -3.16 20.26
N ALA A 364 14.62 -3.90 19.19
CA ALA A 364 14.13 -3.34 17.94
C ALA A 364 13.02 -4.20 17.34
N VAL A 365 12.05 -3.54 16.72
CA VAL A 365 10.93 -4.13 15.98
C VAL A 365 10.89 -3.47 14.60
N ASN A 366 10.94 -4.29 13.57
CA ASN A 366 11.01 -3.87 12.17
C ASN A 366 12.17 -2.90 11.93
N GLY A 367 11.88 -1.62 11.67
CA GLY A 367 12.85 -0.55 11.46
C GLY A 367 12.90 0.44 12.61
N SER A 368 12.59 0.03 13.84
CA SER A 368 12.52 0.96 14.97
C SER A 368 13.06 0.36 16.25
N VAL A 369 13.88 1.11 16.96
CA VAL A 369 14.30 0.79 18.33
C VAL A 369 13.13 1.08 19.28
N VAL A 370 12.76 0.07 20.08
CA VAL A 370 11.68 0.13 21.08
C VAL A 370 12.21 0.03 22.51
N TRP A 371 13.54 -0.06 22.64
CA TRP A 371 14.27 -0.24 23.90
C TRP A 371 14.04 0.91 24.88
N LYS A 372 13.76 0.58 26.14
CA LYS A 372 13.71 1.51 27.27
C LYS A 372 14.68 0.98 28.34
N PRO A 373 15.75 1.72 28.68
CA PRO A 373 16.73 1.32 29.69
C PRO A 373 16.12 0.90 31.02
#